data_AF-M1ABZ8-F1
#
_entry.id   AF-M1ABZ8-F1
#
_cell.length_a   1.000
_cell.length_b   1.000
_cell.length_c   1.000
_cell.angle_alpha   90.00
_cell.angle_beta   90.00
_cell.angle_gamma   90.00
#
_symmetry.space_group_name_H-M   'P 1'
#
loop_
_entity.id
_entity.type
_entity.pdbx_description
1 polymer ?
#
loop_
_entity_poly.entity_id
_entity_poly.type
_entity_poly.pdbx_seq_one_letter_code
_entity_poly.pdbx_strand_id
1 'polypeptide(L)'
;MEYIDNMPLMDLMRSEKMTFVQLIIPAESAHRAITYLGQLGLLQFRDLNAKKSPFQRTFVNQVKRCVEMGRKLRYFKDQIHKAGLLLPPLPASQPDTELEEIEIQLAEHEHELIEMNANSEKLRQSYNELLEFKMVLQKASGFLVSSSSHTTDREIELDENVYSNDNHGDTASLIEQEMHSELSNQSGVRFISGIICNSKVLQFERMLFRATRGNMLFNQAVADDEILDPSSNEMVEKIVFVVFFSGEQARTKILKICEAFSANCYPVPEDTTKRRQITQEVCF
;
A
#
# COMPACT_ATOMS: atom_id res chain seq x y z
N MET A 1 60.65 -15.23 28.05
CA MET A 1 59.50 -15.72 28.82
C MET A 1 59.54 -15.33 30.30
N GLU A 2 60.62 -14.70 30.81
CA GLU A 2 60.73 -14.33 32.25
C GLU A 2 60.00 -13.03 32.67
N TYR A 3 59.38 -12.30 31.74
CA TYR A 3 58.72 -11.03 32.04
C TYR A 3 57.25 -11.14 32.45
N ILE A 4 56.57 -12.24 32.10
CA ILE A 4 55.14 -12.41 32.36
C ILE A 4 54.91 -12.94 33.79
N ASP A 5 55.83 -13.75 34.32
CA ASP A 5 55.75 -14.35 35.66
C ASP A 5 56.09 -13.38 36.82
N ASN A 6 56.52 -12.15 36.51
CA ASN A 6 56.90 -11.12 37.49
C ASN A 6 55.92 -9.93 37.56
N MET A 7 54.70 -10.06 37.02
CA MET A 7 53.72 -8.98 37.12
C MET A 7 53.14 -8.91 38.55
N PRO A 8 53.18 -7.74 39.21
CA PRO A 8 52.65 -7.59 40.56
C PRO A 8 51.14 -7.86 40.57
N LEU A 9 50.64 -8.44 41.66
CA LEU A 9 49.21 -8.64 41.92
C LEU A 9 48.49 -7.27 41.81
N MET A 10 47.39 -7.19 41.03
CA MET A 10 46.63 -5.96 40.83
C MET A 10 46.33 -5.25 42.16
N ASP A 11 46.81 -4.03 42.31
CA ASP A 11 46.52 -3.16 43.45
C ASP A 11 45.41 -2.18 43.06
N LEU A 12 44.23 -2.31 43.67
CA LEU A 12 43.04 -1.50 43.37
C LEU A 12 43.25 0.00 43.64
N MET A 13 44.27 0.36 44.43
CA MET A 13 44.49 1.73 44.90
C MET A 13 45.36 2.57 43.97
N ARG A 14 45.97 2.00 42.92
CA ARG A 14 46.88 2.70 42.00
C ARG A 14 46.70 2.25 40.55
N SER A 15 47.11 3.11 39.62
CA SER A 15 47.10 2.78 38.19
C SER A 15 48.17 1.74 37.84
N GLU A 16 47.83 0.87 36.89
CA GLU A 16 48.76 -0.12 36.35
C GLU A 16 49.91 0.51 35.56
N LYS A 17 51.07 -0.16 35.57
CA LYS A 17 52.23 0.30 34.82
C LYS A 17 52.02 0.07 33.33
N MET A 18 51.98 1.15 32.56
CA MET A 18 51.84 1.11 31.11
C MET A 18 53.21 1.14 30.43
N THR A 19 53.38 0.32 29.39
CA THR A 19 54.59 0.30 28.54
C THR A 19 54.24 0.70 27.12
N PHE A 20 55.04 1.58 26.53
CA PHE A 20 54.91 1.94 25.12
C PHE A 20 55.64 0.92 24.25
N VAL A 21 54.92 0.30 23.31
CA VAL A 21 55.46 -0.73 22.42
C VAL A 21 55.21 -0.33 20.96
N GLN A 22 56.21 -0.58 20.11
CA GLN A 22 56.07 -0.44 18.67
C GLN A 22 55.79 -1.81 18.04
N LEU A 23 54.65 -1.93 17.36
CA LEU A 23 54.27 -3.14 16.64
C LEU A 23 54.63 -3.01 15.16
N ILE A 24 55.37 -3.98 14.63
CA ILE A 24 55.70 -4.09 13.20
C ILE A 24 54.99 -5.33 12.69
N ILE A 25 54.00 -5.14 11.81
CA ILE A 25 53.12 -6.21 11.34
C ILE A 25 53.19 -6.25 9.81
N PRO A 26 53.52 -7.40 9.19
CA PRO A 26 53.41 -7.59 7.75
C PRO A 26 51.97 -7.39 7.27
N ALA A 27 51.78 -6.75 6.11
CA ALA A 27 50.46 -6.42 5.59
C ALA A 27 49.55 -7.66 5.42
N GLU A 28 50.12 -8.77 4.98
CA GLU A 28 49.40 -10.05 4.76
C GLU A 28 48.82 -10.64 6.05
N SER A 29 49.49 -10.41 7.19
CA SER A 29 49.08 -10.93 8.50
C SER A 29 48.35 -9.89 9.35
N ALA A 30 48.20 -8.66 8.85
CA ALA A 30 47.67 -7.54 9.62
C ALA A 30 46.27 -7.82 10.16
N HIS A 31 45.37 -8.35 9.32
CA HIS A 31 43.99 -8.65 9.75
C HIS A 31 43.96 -9.65 10.91
N ARG A 32 44.62 -10.81 10.75
CA ARG A 32 44.65 -11.87 11.77
C ARG A 32 45.33 -11.41 13.06
N ALA A 33 46.45 -10.69 12.95
CA ALA A 33 47.18 -10.17 14.11
C ALA A 33 46.32 -9.19 14.91
N ILE A 34 45.65 -8.25 14.24
CA ILE A 34 44.77 -7.27 14.90
C ILE A 34 43.55 -7.95 15.52
N THR A 35 42.95 -8.96 14.86
CA THR A 35 41.86 -9.74 15.46
C THR A 35 42.28 -10.41 16.76
N TYR A 36 43.45 -11.05 16.78
CA TYR A 36 43.98 -11.69 17.99
C TYR A 36 44.29 -10.67 19.09
N LEU A 37 44.92 -9.54 18.75
CA LEU A 37 45.17 -8.45 19.70
C LEU A 37 43.87 -7.85 20.26
N GLY A 38 42.82 -7.76 19.43
CA GLY A 38 41.49 -7.33 19.84
C GLY A 38 40.81 -8.30 20.81
N GLN A 39 40.96 -9.61 20.61
CA GLN A 39 40.47 -10.64 21.52
C GLN A 39 41.20 -10.62 22.88
N LEU A 40 42.49 -10.31 22.89
CA LEU A 40 43.24 -10.13 24.14
C LEU A 40 42.76 -8.90 24.92
N GLY A 41 42.45 -7.79 24.24
CA GLY A 41 41.87 -6.60 24.85
C GLY A 41 42.80 -5.79 25.76
N LEU A 42 44.12 -6.04 25.71
CA LEU A 42 45.13 -5.43 26.59
C LEU A 42 45.88 -4.25 25.99
N LEU A 43 45.55 -3.85 24.75
CA LEU A 43 46.30 -2.83 24.01
C LEU A 43 45.45 -1.60 23.73
N GLN A 44 46.07 -0.43 23.84
CA GLN A 44 45.50 0.84 23.41
C GLN A 44 46.30 1.38 22.20
N PHE A 45 45.63 1.52 21.05
CA PHE A 45 46.26 2.08 19.86
C PHE A 45 46.34 3.61 19.92
N ARG A 46 47.47 4.16 19.50
CA ARG A 46 47.67 5.61 19.32
C ARG A 46 47.61 5.96 17.84
N ASP A 47 46.87 7.01 17.49
CA ASP A 47 46.77 7.47 16.10
C ASP A 47 48.07 8.13 15.63
N LEU A 48 48.83 7.42 14.79
CA LEU A 48 50.04 7.93 14.14
C LEU A 48 49.72 8.81 12.92
N ASN A 49 48.49 8.75 12.39
CA ASN A 49 48.03 9.45 11.19
C ASN A 49 47.04 10.58 11.50
N ALA A 50 47.12 11.20 12.68
CA ALA A 50 46.17 12.23 13.13
C ALA A 50 46.02 13.43 12.16
N LYS A 51 47.05 13.74 11.37
CA LYS A 51 47.03 14.82 10.37
C LYS A 51 46.31 14.46 9.07
N LYS A 52 46.02 13.18 8.82
CA LYS A 52 45.34 12.71 7.61
C LYS A 52 43.84 12.67 7.84
N SER A 53 43.09 13.21 6.89
CA SER A 53 41.63 13.08 6.86
C SER A 53 41.22 11.60 6.86
N PRO A 54 40.13 11.21 7.55
CA PRO A 54 39.64 9.84 7.53
C PRO A 54 39.54 9.24 6.13
N PHE A 55 39.11 10.03 5.13
CA PHE A 55 38.93 9.59 3.73
C PHE A 55 40.23 9.31 2.96
N GLN A 56 41.37 9.77 3.47
CA GLN A 56 42.68 9.59 2.84
C GLN A 56 43.46 8.41 3.45
N ARG A 57 42.85 7.68 4.40
CA ARG A 57 43.47 6.54 5.07
C ARG A 57 43.37 5.28 4.19
N THR A 58 44.31 4.36 4.38
CA THR A 58 44.48 3.17 3.51
C THR A 58 43.26 2.25 3.46
N PHE A 59 42.54 2.08 4.58
CA PHE A 59 41.45 1.09 4.71
C PHE A 59 40.02 1.68 4.62
N VAL A 60 39.87 2.86 4.01
CA VAL A 60 38.58 3.58 3.96
C VAL A 60 37.51 2.78 3.22
N ASN A 61 37.88 2.12 2.13
CA ASN A 61 36.91 1.38 1.31
C ASN A 61 36.36 0.16 2.08
N GLN A 62 37.20 -0.54 2.83
CA GLN A 62 36.78 -1.66 3.67
C GLN A 62 35.85 -1.18 4.79
N VAL A 63 36.16 -0.05 5.43
CA VAL A 63 35.28 0.53 6.45
C VAL A 63 33.93 0.93 5.84
N LYS A 64 33.92 1.53 4.64
CA LYS A 64 32.68 1.86 3.92
C LYS A 64 31.83 0.63 3.62
N ARG A 65 32.43 -0.48 3.16
CA ARG A 65 31.73 -1.76 2.94
C ARG A 65 31.06 -2.24 4.23
N CYS A 66 31.77 -2.25 5.35
CA CYS A 66 31.19 -2.64 6.64
C CYS A 66 30.05 -1.72 7.10
N VAL A 67 30.16 -0.40 6.84
CA VAL A 67 29.09 0.56 7.16
C VAL A 67 27.84 0.29 6.33
N GLU A 68 27.97 -0.01 5.03
CA GLU A 68 26.84 -0.39 4.18
C GLU A 68 26.21 -1.72 4.61
N MET A 69 27.01 -2.74 4.93
CA MET A 69 26.49 -3.99 5.50
C MET A 69 25.75 -3.75 6.82
N GLY A 70 26.27 -2.87 7.68
CA GLY A 70 25.61 -2.44 8.91
C GLY A 70 24.28 -1.72 8.66
N ARG A 71 24.16 -0.94 7.58
CA ARG A 71 22.91 -0.31 7.14
C ARG A 71 21.88 -1.36 6.74
N LYS A 72 22.27 -2.36 5.93
CA LYS A 72 21.41 -3.48 5.50
C LYS A 72 20.90 -4.29 6.70
N LEU A 73 21.78 -4.62 7.65
CA LEU A 73 21.40 -5.33 8.88
C LEU A 73 20.39 -4.54 9.73
N ARG A 74 20.55 -3.22 9.83
CA ARG A 74 19.59 -2.36 10.53
C ARG A 74 18.23 -2.38 9.84
N TYR A 75 18.22 -2.30 8.51
CA TYR A 75 16.99 -2.43 7.73
C TYR A 75 16.28 -3.76 8.00
N PHE A 76 17.00 -4.89 8.02
CA PHE A 76 16.41 -6.19 8.35
C PHE A 76 15.84 -6.23 9.77
N LYS A 77 16.56 -5.69 10.76
CA LYS A 77 16.07 -5.59 12.13
C LYS A 77 14.75 -4.82 12.20
N ASP A 78 14.65 -3.71 11.48
CA ASP A 78 13.43 -2.90 11.45
C ASP A 78 12.27 -3.65 10.77
N GLN A 79 12.55 -4.39 9.70
CA GLN A 79 11.54 -5.21 9.00
C GLN A 79 11.02 -6.38 9.87
N ILE A 80 11.92 -7.06 10.57
CA ILE A 80 11.58 -8.14 11.51
C ILE A 80 10.71 -7.60 12.64
N HIS A 81 11.06 -6.42 13.17
CA HIS A 81 10.25 -5.76 14.20
C HIS A 81 8.87 -5.35 13.69
N LYS A 82 8.77 -4.83 12.45
CA LYS A 82 7.47 -4.52 11.81
C LYS A 82 6.60 -5.77 11.63
N ALA A 83 7.21 -6.91 11.35
CA ALA A 83 6.52 -8.20 11.23
C ALA A 83 6.14 -8.83 12.59
N GLY A 84 6.52 -8.22 13.72
CA GLY A 84 6.26 -8.77 15.05
C GLY A 84 7.04 -10.05 15.36
N LEU A 85 8.11 -10.32 14.61
CA LEU A 85 8.94 -11.51 14.79
C LEU A 85 10.02 -11.25 15.85
N LEU A 86 10.30 -12.25 16.68
CA LEU A 86 11.40 -12.20 17.64
C LEU A 86 12.65 -12.82 17.03
N LEU A 87 13.79 -12.13 17.14
CA LEU A 87 15.08 -12.67 16.73
C LEU A 87 15.44 -13.87 17.65
N PRO A 88 15.80 -15.03 17.08
CA PRO A 88 16.29 -16.14 17.88
C PRO A 88 17.62 -15.77 18.57
N PRO A 89 17.92 -16.36 19.75
CA PRO A 89 19.20 -16.15 20.43
C PRO A 89 20.36 -16.63 19.54
N LEU A 90 21.45 -15.85 19.52
CA LEU A 90 22.61 -16.11 18.67
C LEU A 90 23.26 -17.46 19.03
N PRO A 91 23.56 -18.33 18.03
CA PRO A 91 24.29 -19.56 18.30
C PRO A 91 25.72 -19.27 18.79
N ALA A 92 26.21 -20.12 19.69
CA ALA A 92 27.51 -19.95 20.37
C ALA A 92 28.74 -20.11 19.44
N SER A 93 28.55 -20.64 18.23
CA SER A 93 29.61 -20.83 17.24
C SER A 93 29.19 -20.13 15.95
N GLN A 94 29.87 -19.03 15.62
CA GLN A 94 29.78 -18.42 14.30
C GLN A 94 30.71 -19.21 13.36
N PRO A 95 30.25 -19.65 12.17
CA PRO A 95 31.18 -20.12 11.15
C PRO A 95 32.16 -19.00 10.78
N ASP A 96 33.38 -19.36 10.39
CA ASP A 96 34.31 -18.44 9.72
C ASP A 96 33.75 -18.11 8.34
N THR A 97 32.74 -17.24 8.27
CA THR A 97 32.18 -16.77 7.01
C THR A 97 33.02 -15.64 6.46
N GLU A 98 33.37 -15.72 5.18
CA GLU A 98 34.12 -14.66 4.52
C GLU A 98 33.24 -13.41 4.38
N LEU A 99 33.80 -12.24 4.70
CA LEU A 99 33.07 -10.97 4.68
C LEU A 99 32.42 -10.68 3.31
N GLU A 100 33.06 -11.14 2.24
CA GLU A 100 32.58 -10.96 0.86
C GLU A 100 31.33 -11.79 0.56
N GLU A 101 31.26 -13.02 1.07
CA GLU A 101 30.06 -13.85 0.96
C GLU A 101 28.88 -13.22 1.73
N ILE A 102 29.14 -12.73 2.95
CA ILE A 102 28.12 -12.01 3.73
C ILE A 102 27.63 -10.76 2.97
N GLU A 103 28.53 -10.01 2.33
CA GLU A 103 28.13 -8.82 1.58
C GLU A 103 27.20 -9.16 0.41
N ILE A 104 27.49 -10.22 -0.33
CA ILE A 104 26.64 -10.71 -1.41
C ILE A 104 25.27 -11.14 -0.87
N GLN A 105 25.24 -11.99 0.17
CA GLN A 105 24.00 -12.46 0.79
C GLN A 105 23.15 -11.31 1.33
N LEU A 106 23.75 -10.33 2.01
CA LEU A 106 23.02 -9.16 2.50
C LEU A 106 22.46 -8.32 1.36
N ALA A 107 23.16 -8.23 0.22
CA ALA A 107 22.68 -7.47 -0.93
C ALA A 107 21.51 -8.17 -1.64
N GLU A 108 21.59 -9.48 -1.84
CA GLU A 108 20.52 -10.29 -2.42
C GLU A 108 19.26 -10.24 -1.55
N HIS A 109 19.38 -10.52 -0.25
CA HIS A 109 18.23 -10.48 0.65
C HIS A 109 17.63 -9.09 0.82
N GLU A 110 18.43 -8.01 0.74
CA GLU A 110 17.87 -6.65 0.76
C GLU A 110 17.02 -6.41 -0.49
N HIS A 111 17.52 -6.84 -1.65
CA HIS A 111 16.79 -6.70 -2.90
C HIS A 111 15.47 -7.49 -2.88
N GLU A 112 15.53 -8.76 -2.51
CA GLU A 112 14.35 -9.64 -2.40
C GLU A 112 13.31 -9.07 -1.43
N LEU A 113 13.74 -8.57 -0.27
CA LEU A 113 12.83 -8.04 0.73
C LEU A 113 12.17 -6.73 0.29
N ILE A 114 12.90 -5.86 -0.42
CA ILE A 114 12.33 -4.64 -1.00
C ILE A 114 11.30 -4.99 -2.07
N GLU A 115 11.62 -5.93 -2.97
CA GLU A 115 10.72 -6.37 -4.03
C GLU A 115 9.46 -7.02 -3.47
N MET A 116 9.62 -7.94 -2.52
CA MET A 116 8.52 -8.64 -1.87
C MET A 116 7.59 -7.67 -1.12
N ASN A 117 8.15 -6.67 -0.41
CA ASN A 117 7.36 -5.65 0.27
C ASN A 117 6.58 -4.79 -0.75
N ALA A 118 7.22 -4.37 -1.84
CA ALA A 118 6.55 -3.60 -2.88
C ALA A 118 5.43 -4.40 -3.57
N ASN A 119 5.64 -5.70 -3.81
CA ASN A 119 4.62 -6.59 -4.36
C ASN A 119 3.47 -6.79 -3.37
N SER A 120 3.78 -7.03 -2.09
CA SER A 120 2.77 -7.18 -1.05
C SER A 120 1.89 -5.92 -0.91
N GLU A 121 2.49 -4.73 -0.98
CA GLU A 121 1.75 -3.47 -0.94
C GLU A 121 0.81 -3.31 -2.14
N LYS A 122 1.30 -3.57 -3.36
CA LYS A 122 0.47 -3.56 -4.58
C LYS A 122 -0.67 -4.57 -4.52
N LEU A 123 -0.39 -5.78 -4.05
CA LEU A 123 -1.39 -6.81 -3.89
C LEU A 123 -2.45 -6.40 -2.87
N ARG A 124 -2.05 -5.81 -1.75
CA ARG A 124 -2.96 -5.30 -0.72
C ARG A 124 -3.85 -4.18 -1.27
N GLN A 125 -3.29 -3.26 -2.05
CA GLN A 125 -4.05 -2.19 -2.71
C GLN A 125 -5.09 -2.77 -3.69
N SER A 126 -4.65 -3.65 -4.60
CA SER A 126 -5.53 -4.31 -5.57
C SER A 126 -6.64 -5.14 -4.90
N TYR A 127 -6.30 -5.88 -3.84
CA TYR A 127 -7.27 -6.61 -3.05
C TYR A 127 -8.32 -5.69 -2.41
N ASN A 128 -7.88 -4.57 -1.81
CA ASN A 128 -8.78 -3.60 -1.20
C ASN A 128 -9.70 -2.95 -2.25
N GLU A 129 -9.17 -2.58 -3.42
CA GLU A 129 -9.97 -2.03 -4.53
C GLU A 129 -11.02 -3.03 -5.02
N LEU A 130 -10.65 -4.31 -5.13
CA LEU A 130 -11.58 -5.37 -5.54
C LEU A 130 -12.65 -5.64 -4.48
N LEU A 131 -12.27 -5.61 -3.20
CA LEU A 131 -13.20 -5.76 -2.09
C LEU A 131 -14.22 -4.61 -2.06
N GLU A 132 -13.75 -3.38 -2.23
CA GLU A 132 -14.60 -2.20 -2.37
C GLU A 132 -15.56 -2.35 -3.56
N PHE A 133 -15.06 -2.77 -4.72
CA PHE A 133 -15.88 -2.98 -5.91
C PHE A 133 -16.96 -4.04 -5.69
N LYS A 134 -16.60 -5.16 -5.05
CA LYS A 134 -17.52 -6.24 -4.67
C LYS A 134 -18.67 -5.72 -3.81
N MET A 135 -18.36 -4.94 -2.76
CA MET A 135 -19.38 -4.36 -1.88
C MET A 135 -20.30 -3.40 -2.62
N VAL A 136 -19.73 -2.55 -3.48
CA VAL A 136 -20.49 -1.61 -4.30
C VAL A 136 -21.46 -2.35 -5.21
N LEU A 137 -21.02 -3.42 -5.90
CA LEU A 137 -21.89 -4.23 -6.76
C LEU A 137 -23.06 -4.87 -6.01
N GLN A 138 -22.79 -5.44 -4.84
CA GLN A 138 -23.80 -6.12 -4.02
C GLN A 138 -24.86 -5.16 -3.52
N LYS A 139 -24.47 -4.00 -2.97
CA LYS A 139 -25.41 -3.00 -2.43
C LYS A 139 -26.09 -2.17 -3.52
N ALA A 140 -25.38 -1.80 -4.58
CA ALA A 140 -25.95 -1.06 -5.72
C ALA A 140 -27.04 -1.84 -6.45
N SER A 141 -26.95 -3.17 -6.48
CA SER A 141 -27.99 -4.03 -7.03
C SER A 141 -29.34 -3.84 -6.33
N GLY A 142 -29.36 -3.65 -5.01
CA GLY A 142 -30.59 -3.38 -4.26
C GLY A 142 -31.23 -2.04 -4.65
N PHE A 143 -30.41 -1.00 -4.79
CA PHE A 143 -30.88 0.35 -5.13
C PHE A 143 -31.42 0.47 -6.56
N LEU A 144 -30.80 -0.22 -7.52
CA LEU A 144 -31.21 -0.16 -8.92
C LEU A 144 -32.53 -0.91 -9.16
N VAL A 145 -32.75 -2.03 -8.46
CA VAL A 145 -34.02 -2.75 -8.53
C VAL A 145 -35.17 -1.90 -7.95
N SER A 146 -34.97 -1.24 -6.81
CA SER A 146 -36.00 -0.38 -6.20
C SER A 146 -36.35 0.86 -7.04
N SER A 147 -35.40 1.41 -7.79
CA SER A 147 -35.68 2.55 -8.68
C SER A 147 -36.49 2.14 -9.92
N SER A 148 -36.27 0.92 -10.44
CA SER A 148 -37.01 0.40 -11.60
C SER A 148 -38.49 0.06 -11.30
N SER A 149 -38.81 -0.28 -10.05
CA SER A 149 -40.20 -0.50 -9.63
C SER A 149 -40.99 0.81 -9.44
N HIS A 150 -40.31 1.93 -9.19
CA HIS A 150 -40.97 3.23 -9.03
C HIS A 150 -41.26 3.96 -10.35
N THR A 151 -40.58 3.59 -11.44
CA THR A 151 -40.85 4.15 -12.78
C THR A 151 -42.05 3.47 -13.46
N THR A 152 -42.29 2.18 -13.21
CA THR A 152 -43.42 1.46 -13.80
C THR A 152 -44.79 1.89 -13.26
N ASP A 153 -44.86 2.33 -11.99
CA ASP A 153 -46.15 2.72 -11.38
C ASP A 153 -46.60 4.15 -11.75
N ARG A 154 -45.71 5.01 -12.27
CA ARG A 154 -46.05 6.40 -12.64
C ARG A 154 -46.39 6.61 -14.11
N GLU A 155 -46.03 5.68 -14.98
CA GLU A 155 -46.35 5.78 -16.42
C GLU A 155 -47.73 5.20 -16.76
N ILE A 156 -48.32 4.35 -15.89
CA ILE A 156 -49.65 3.75 -16.14
C ILE A 156 -50.80 4.73 -15.82
N GLU A 157 -50.60 5.75 -14.96
CA GLU A 157 -51.69 6.62 -14.50
C GLU A 157 -51.91 7.89 -15.36
N LEU A 158 -51.11 8.15 -16.40
CA LEU A 158 -51.20 9.38 -17.19
C LEU A 158 -51.66 9.22 -18.65
N ASP A 159 -52.04 8.01 -19.09
CA ASP A 159 -52.41 7.76 -20.50
C ASP A 159 -53.90 7.36 -20.72
N GLU A 160 -54.73 7.35 -19.67
CA GLU A 160 -56.19 7.33 -19.84
C GLU A 160 -56.71 8.77 -19.99
N ASN A 161 -56.64 9.32 -21.21
CA ASN A 161 -57.62 10.24 -21.81
C ASN A 161 -56.96 11.05 -22.95
N VAL A 162 -57.21 10.67 -24.22
CA VAL A 162 -57.73 11.55 -25.31
C VAL A 162 -57.71 10.79 -26.65
N TYR A 163 -58.92 10.55 -27.15
CA TYR A 163 -59.41 10.31 -28.51
C TYR A 163 -58.47 9.96 -29.69
N SER A 164 -58.85 8.85 -30.32
CA SER A 164 -58.67 8.37 -31.70
C SER A 164 -58.39 9.40 -32.80
N ASN A 165 -57.47 9.07 -33.72
CA ASN A 165 -57.80 9.01 -35.15
C ASN A 165 -56.80 8.17 -35.98
N ASP A 166 -57.33 7.52 -37.02
CA ASP A 166 -56.68 6.59 -37.94
C ASP A 166 -55.57 7.21 -38.82
N ASN A 167 -54.65 6.33 -39.26
CA ASN A 167 -54.42 5.96 -40.67
C ASN A 167 -52.97 6.10 -41.23
N HIS A 168 -52.56 5.02 -41.91
CA HIS A 168 -51.59 4.89 -43.02
C HIS A 168 -50.07 4.83 -42.75
N GLY A 169 -49.50 3.67 -43.10
CA GLY A 169 -48.68 3.60 -44.32
C GLY A 169 -47.18 3.34 -44.17
N ASP A 170 -46.82 2.07 -44.39
CA ASP A 170 -45.70 1.60 -45.21
C ASP A 170 -44.23 1.86 -44.83
N THR A 171 -43.55 0.72 -44.59
CA THR A 171 -42.26 0.29 -45.14
C THR A 171 -41.06 1.24 -45.12
N ALA A 172 -39.97 0.85 -44.44
CA ALA A 172 -38.79 0.27 -45.10
C ALA A 172 -37.52 0.24 -44.22
N SER A 173 -36.74 -0.81 -44.50
CA SER A 173 -35.31 -1.07 -44.25
C SER A 173 -34.86 -1.42 -42.84
N LEU A 174 -35.06 -2.70 -42.53
CA LEU A 174 -33.98 -3.55 -42.01
C LEU A 174 -32.71 -3.37 -42.87
N ILE A 175 -31.60 -3.10 -42.18
CA ILE A 175 -30.17 -3.27 -42.51
C ILE A 175 -29.42 -1.97 -42.19
N GLU A 176 -28.99 -1.86 -40.93
CA GLU A 176 -27.67 -1.38 -40.51
C GLU A 176 -27.53 -1.71 -39.01
N GLN A 177 -27.40 -3.01 -38.78
CA GLN A 177 -27.02 -3.59 -37.51
C GLN A 177 -25.49 -3.70 -37.55
N GLU A 178 -24.78 -2.75 -36.94
CA GLU A 178 -23.45 -2.95 -36.35
C GLU A 178 -22.92 -1.62 -35.75
N MET A 179 -22.47 -1.69 -34.49
CA MET A 179 -21.54 -0.76 -33.84
C MET A 179 -22.01 0.51 -33.11
N HIS A 180 -23.23 0.61 -32.59
CA HIS A 180 -23.47 1.51 -31.44
C HIS A 180 -24.45 0.88 -30.44
N SER A 181 -23.95 0.56 -29.25
CA SER A 181 -24.75 0.15 -28.09
C SER A 181 -25.49 1.34 -27.47
N GLU A 182 -26.28 2.04 -28.29
CA GLU A 182 -27.09 3.19 -27.91
C GLU A 182 -28.59 2.90 -28.13
N LEU A 183 -29.11 1.83 -27.53
CA LEU A 183 -30.56 1.62 -27.51
C LEU A 183 -31.02 0.99 -26.20
N SER A 184 -31.14 1.83 -25.17
CA SER A 184 -32.15 1.74 -24.10
C SER A 184 -32.09 2.99 -23.17
N ASN A 185 -31.94 4.20 -23.72
CA ASN A 185 -32.10 5.44 -22.94
C ASN A 185 -33.58 5.86 -22.97
N GLN A 186 -34.46 5.12 -22.29
CA GLN A 186 -35.83 5.60 -22.01
C GLN A 186 -35.96 6.26 -20.63
N SER A 187 -34.86 6.41 -19.89
CA SER A 187 -34.77 7.32 -18.74
C SER A 187 -33.52 8.16 -18.86
N GLY A 188 -33.65 9.49 -18.99
CA GLY A 188 -32.51 10.43 -19.06
C GLY A 188 -31.75 10.59 -17.73
N VAL A 189 -31.88 9.62 -16.82
CA VAL A 189 -31.31 9.60 -15.48
C VAL A 189 -30.12 8.65 -15.49
N ARG A 190 -28.95 9.19 -15.21
CA ARG A 190 -27.70 8.44 -15.05
C ARG A 190 -27.38 8.29 -13.58
N PHE A 191 -26.53 7.34 -13.23
CA PHE A 191 -26.06 7.20 -11.86
C PHE A 191 -24.54 7.07 -11.74
N ILE A 192 -24.04 7.42 -10.56
CA ILE A 192 -22.66 7.16 -10.12
C ILE A 192 -22.74 6.37 -8.82
N SER A 193 -22.00 5.28 -8.77
CA SER A 193 -21.84 4.44 -7.57
C SER A 193 -20.42 4.54 -7.04
N GLY A 194 -20.29 4.47 -5.72
CA GLY A 194 -18.99 4.50 -5.08
C GLY A 194 -19.06 4.13 -3.60
N ILE A 195 -17.91 4.24 -2.95
CA ILE A 195 -17.74 3.98 -1.53
C ILE A 195 -17.00 5.14 -0.86
N ILE A 196 -17.39 5.47 0.36
CA ILE A 196 -16.84 6.59 1.14
C ILE A 196 -16.77 6.22 2.63
N CYS A 197 -15.85 6.85 3.37
CA CYS A 197 -15.76 6.69 4.83
C CYS A 197 -17.03 7.21 5.54
N ASN A 198 -17.55 6.45 6.51
CA ASN A 198 -18.76 6.80 7.27
C ASN A 198 -18.68 8.22 7.89
N SER A 199 -17.50 8.57 8.43
CA SER A 199 -17.24 9.88 9.07
C SER A 199 -17.47 11.10 8.15
N LYS A 200 -17.38 10.93 6.82
CA LYS A 200 -17.47 12.03 5.83
C LYS A 200 -18.82 12.10 5.10
N VAL A 201 -19.68 11.09 5.25
CA VAL A 201 -20.93 10.94 4.47
C VAL A 201 -21.85 12.14 4.59
N LEU A 202 -22.09 12.64 5.81
CA LEU A 202 -23.01 13.77 6.01
C LEU A 202 -22.55 15.07 5.34
N GLN A 203 -21.24 15.30 5.28
CA GLN A 203 -20.67 16.49 4.62
C GLN A 203 -20.71 16.31 3.10
N PHE A 204 -20.44 15.09 2.63
CA PHE A 204 -20.49 14.71 1.22
C PHE A 204 -21.89 14.89 0.63
N GLU A 205 -22.92 14.33 1.27
CA GLU A 205 -24.33 14.45 0.83
C GLU A 205 -24.78 15.91 0.74
N ARG A 206 -24.47 16.72 1.76
CA ARG A 206 -24.80 18.15 1.77
C ARG A 206 -24.11 18.91 0.63
N MET A 207 -22.86 18.57 0.33
CA MET A 207 -22.12 19.22 -0.75
C MET A 207 -22.66 18.84 -2.12
N LEU A 208 -23.00 17.56 -2.33
CA LEU A 208 -23.69 17.09 -3.53
C LEU A 208 -25.02 17.83 -3.73
N PHE A 209 -25.87 17.87 -2.69
CA PHE A 209 -27.17 18.53 -2.73
C PHE A 209 -27.08 20.01 -3.10
N ARG A 210 -26.11 20.73 -2.50
CA ARG A 210 -25.87 22.15 -2.80
C ARG A 210 -25.36 22.37 -4.23
N ALA A 211 -24.46 21.52 -4.70
CA ALA A 211 -23.84 21.66 -6.03
C ALA A 211 -24.83 21.36 -7.19
N THR A 212 -25.74 20.41 -6.98
CA THR A 212 -26.80 20.03 -7.93
C THR A 212 -28.10 20.79 -7.72
N ARG A 213 -28.18 21.68 -6.71
CA ARG A 213 -29.37 22.45 -6.33
C ARG A 213 -30.59 21.56 -6.01
N GLY A 214 -30.33 20.39 -5.43
CA GLY A 214 -31.36 19.40 -5.08
C GLY A 214 -31.80 18.49 -6.21
N ASN A 215 -31.25 18.63 -7.42
CA ASN A 215 -31.57 17.76 -8.56
C ASN A 215 -30.73 16.47 -8.56
N MET A 216 -30.67 15.78 -7.41
CA MET A 216 -30.01 14.48 -7.27
C MET A 216 -30.74 13.61 -6.26
N LEU A 217 -30.78 12.30 -6.50
CA LEU A 217 -31.25 11.31 -5.53
C LEU A 217 -30.05 10.56 -4.97
N PHE A 218 -29.85 10.64 -3.65
CA PHE A 218 -28.75 10.00 -2.95
C PHE A 218 -29.24 8.80 -2.17
N ASN A 219 -28.79 7.60 -2.56
CA ASN A 219 -29.04 6.37 -1.84
C ASN A 219 -27.75 5.91 -1.16
N GLN A 220 -27.83 5.47 0.09
CA GLN A 220 -26.68 5.00 0.86
C GLN A 220 -27.01 3.69 1.60
N ALA A 221 -26.03 2.80 1.69
CA ALA A 221 -26.06 1.60 2.52
C ALA A 221 -24.73 1.44 3.24
N VAL A 222 -24.79 1.00 4.50
CA VAL A 222 -23.60 0.60 5.25
C VAL A 222 -22.98 -0.62 4.58
N ALA A 223 -21.65 -0.63 4.40
CA ALA A 223 -20.93 -1.80 3.94
C ALA A 223 -20.89 -2.84 5.07
N ASP A 224 -21.12 -4.12 4.76
CA ASP A 224 -21.27 -5.16 5.79
C ASP A 224 -19.94 -5.48 6.50
N ASP A 225 -18.80 -5.31 5.81
CA ASP A 225 -17.48 -5.55 6.38
C ASP A 225 -16.69 -4.25 6.55
N GLU A 226 -15.96 -4.14 7.66
CA GLU A 226 -14.98 -3.08 7.86
C GLU A 226 -13.78 -3.29 6.92
N ILE A 227 -13.40 -2.26 6.18
CA ILE A 227 -12.26 -2.35 5.25
C ILE A 227 -11.05 -1.73 5.93
N LEU A 228 -9.95 -2.47 5.92
CA LEU A 228 -8.67 -1.98 6.42
C LEU A 228 -8.16 -0.85 5.53
N ASP A 229 -8.06 0.35 6.09
CA ASP A 229 -7.53 1.50 5.36
C ASP A 229 -6.03 1.29 5.15
N PRO A 230 -5.54 1.33 3.88
CA PRO A 230 -4.14 1.12 3.58
C PRO A 230 -3.20 2.12 4.27
N SER A 231 -3.71 3.29 4.67
CA SER A 231 -2.95 4.38 5.28
C SER A 231 -2.93 4.38 6.81
N SER A 232 -4.04 4.04 7.48
CA SER A 232 -4.11 4.00 8.96
C SER A 232 -3.86 2.61 9.54
N ASN A 233 -3.98 1.56 8.71
CA ASN A 233 -3.98 0.17 9.15
C ASN A 233 -5.09 -0.15 10.17
N GLU A 234 -6.12 0.69 10.22
CA GLU A 234 -7.31 0.52 11.06
C GLU A 234 -8.48 0.02 10.22
N MET A 235 -9.37 -0.73 10.86
CA MET A 235 -10.62 -1.17 10.26
C MET A 235 -11.58 0.03 10.24
N VAL A 236 -11.96 0.47 9.05
CA VAL A 236 -12.82 1.65 8.86
C VAL A 236 -14.16 1.21 8.31
N GLU A 237 -15.24 1.63 8.97
CA GLU A 237 -16.59 1.51 8.43
C GLU A 237 -16.76 2.38 7.18
N LYS A 238 -17.14 1.74 6.08
CA LYS A 238 -17.40 2.40 4.81
C LYS A 238 -18.88 2.33 4.45
N ILE A 239 -19.33 3.31 3.68
CA ILE A 239 -20.70 3.44 3.19
C ILE A 239 -20.65 3.39 1.67
N VAL A 240 -21.45 2.48 1.10
CA VAL A 240 -21.72 2.44 -0.34
C VAL A 240 -22.80 3.45 -0.66
N PHE A 241 -22.60 4.24 -1.71
CA PHE A 241 -23.58 5.20 -2.19
C PHE A 241 -23.87 5.02 -3.68
N VAL A 242 -25.08 5.41 -4.07
CA VAL A 242 -25.52 5.54 -5.46
C VAL A 242 -26.21 6.90 -5.61
N VAL A 243 -25.69 7.73 -6.51
CA VAL A 243 -26.23 9.06 -6.81
C VAL A 243 -26.87 9.02 -8.19
N PHE A 244 -28.18 9.23 -8.27
CA PHE A 244 -28.88 9.43 -9.53
C PHE A 244 -28.93 10.93 -9.86
N PHE A 245 -28.64 11.27 -11.11
CA PHE A 245 -28.61 12.64 -11.60
C PHE A 245 -29.01 12.70 -13.07
N SER A 246 -29.36 13.90 -13.55
CA SER A 246 -29.57 14.16 -14.97
C SER A 246 -28.68 15.31 -15.45
N GLY A 247 -28.14 15.17 -16.66
CA GLY A 247 -27.28 16.16 -17.31
C GLY A 247 -25.78 16.02 -17.03
N GLU A 248 -24.96 16.36 -18.04
CA GLU A 248 -23.49 16.22 -17.99
C GLU A 248 -22.83 17.18 -16.98
N GLN A 249 -23.40 18.37 -16.80
CA GLN A 249 -22.86 19.35 -15.83
C GLN A 249 -22.95 18.84 -14.39
N ALA A 250 -24.01 18.09 -14.05
CA ALA A 250 -24.15 17.47 -12.74
C ALA A 250 -23.10 16.38 -12.56
N ARG A 251 -22.89 15.52 -13.56
CA ARG A 251 -21.86 14.48 -13.57
C ARG A 251 -20.47 15.03 -13.22
N THR A 252 -20.02 16.07 -13.92
CA THR A 252 -18.69 16.66 -13.71
C THR A 252 -18.55 17.25 -12.31
N LYS A 253 -19.62 17.85 -11.76
CA LYS A 253 -19.62 18.35 -10.37
C LYS A 253 -19.55 17.21 -9.37
N ILE A 254 -20.34 16.16 -9.55
CA ILE A 254 -20.39 15.00 -8.66
C ILE A 254 -19.01 14.31 -8.63
N LEU A 255 -18.40 14.06 -9.79
CA LEU A 255 -17.07 13.44 -9.86
C LEU A 255 -16.00 14.27 -9.16
N LYS A 256 -16.01 15.60 -9.32
CA LYS A 256 -15.09 16.50 -8.60
C LYS A 256 -15.30 16.47 -7.08
N ILE A 257 -16.54 16.32 -6.63
CA ILE A 257 -16.85 16.19 -5.20
C ILE A 257 -16.39 14.82 -4.70
N CYS A 258 -16.58 13.73 -5.46
CA CYS A 258 -16.05 12.42 -5.11
C CYS A 258 -14.52 12.45 -4.94
N GLU A 259 -13.80 13.09 -5.86
CA GLU A 259 -12.35 13.27 -5.79
C GLU A 259 -11.94 14.07 -4.54
N ALA A 260 -12.62 15.18 -4.25
CA ALA A 260 -12.33 16.03 -3.10
C ALA A 260 -12.57 15.34 -1.74
N PHE A 261 -13.49 14.38 -1.67
CA PHE A 261 -13.79 13.62 -0.45
C PHE A 261 -13.04 12.28 -0.36
N SER A 262 -12.19 11.97 -1.35
CA SER A 262 -11.50 10.68 -1.48
C SER A 262 -12.49 9.50 -1.53
N ALA A 263 -13.58 9.67 -2.26
CA ALA A 263 -14.57 8.62 -2.50
C ALA A 263 -14.21 7.84 -3.77
N ASN A 264 -14.05 6.53 -3.63
CA ASN A 264 -13.71 5.65 -4.74
C ASN A 264 -14.97 5.32 -5.53
N CYS A 265 -15.01 5.71 -6.80
CA CYS A 265 -16.14 5.50 -7.69
C CYS A 265 -15.89 4.26 -8.54
N TYR A 266 -16.89 3.37 -8.62
CA TYR A 266 -16.79 2.14 -9.38
C TYR A 266 -17.92 2.04 -10.41
N PRO A 267 -17.62 1.60 -11.64
CA PRO A 267 -18.63 1.46 -12.68
C PRO A 267 -19.50 0.23 -12.41
N VAL A 268 -20.80 0.44 -12.21
CA VAL A 268 -21.78 -0.65 -12.08
C VAL A 268 -22.63 -0.70 -13.35
N PRO A 269 -22.68 -1.83 -14.08
CA PRO A 269 -23.51 -1.97 -15.28
C PRO A 269 -25.00 -1.80 -14.97
N GLU A 270 -25.75 -1.16 -15.85
CA GLU A 270 -27.21 -1.01 -15.73
C GLU A 270 -27.95 -2.32 -16.04
N ASP A 271 -27.40 -3.14 -16.94
CA ASP A 271 -27.92 -4.45 -17.31
C ASP A 271 -27.86 -5.43 -16.13
N THR A 272 -29.00 -5.96 -15.73
CA THR A 272 -29.11 -6.93 -14.62
C THR A 272 -28.37 -8.24 -14.90
N THR A 273 -28.32 -8.69 -16.16
CA THR A 273 -27.60 -9.90 -16.58
C THR A 273 -26.08 -9.71 -16.53
N LYS A 274 -25.55 -8.63 -17.12
CA LYS A 274 -24.12 -8.29 -17.06
C LYS A 274 -23.66 -8.03 -15.62
N ARG A 275 -24.50 -7.38 -14.80
CA ARG A 275 -24.20 -7.16 -13.39
C ARG A 275 -24.10 -8.48 -12.62
N ARG A 276 -25.00 -9.44 -12.86
CA ARG A 276 -24.91 -10.79 -12.26
C ARG A 276 -23.65 -11.53 -12.68
N GLN A 277 -23.26 -11.43 -13.95
CA GLN A 277 -22.01 -12.02 -14.45
C GLN A 277 -20.78 -11.42 -13.77
N ILE A 278 -20.65 -10.09 -13.75
CA ILE A 278 -19.52 -9.41 -13.10
C ILE A 278 -19.52 -9.67 -11.60
N THR A 279 -20.68 -9.72 -10.95
CA THR A 279 -20.76 -10.07 -9.53
C THR A 279 -20.28 -11.51 -9.30
N GLN A 280 -20.60 -12.45 -10.19
CA GLN A 280 -20.08 -13.82 -10.10
C GLN A 280 -18.56 -13.86 -10.32
N GLU A 281 -18.01 -13.14 -11.29
CA GLU A 281 -16.57 -13.08 -11.56
C GLU A 281 -15.75 -12.39 -10.46
N VAL A 282 -16.36 -11.45 -9.73
CA VAL A 282 -15.68 -10.70 -8.66
C VAL A 282 -15.88 -11.35 -7.28
N CYS A 283 -16.95 -12.13 -7.09
CA CYS A 283 -17.23 -12.80 -5.83
C CYS A 283 -16.65 -14.21 -5.70
N PHE A 284 -16.26 -14.84 -6.81
CA PHE A 284 -15.65 -16.18 -6.89
C PHE A 284 -14.25 -16.12 -7.51
#